data_AF-A0A8S9MTG2-F1
#
_entry.id   AF-A0A8S9MTG2-F1
#
_cell.length_a   1.000
_cell.length_b   1.000
_cell.length_c   1.000
_cell.angle_alpha   90.00
_cell.angle_beta   90.00
_cell.angle_gamma   90.00
#
_symmetry.space_group_name_H-M   'P 1'
#
loop_
_entity.id
_entity.type
_entity.pdbx_description
1 polymer ?
#
loop_
_entity_poly.entity_id
_entity_poly.type
_entity_poly.pdbx_seq_one_letter_code
_entity_poly.pdbx_strand_id
1 'polypeptide(L)'
;MMKKDLNPITIVVPHILNTATGNLGANQRKPYQMIRVKDVPQNHNSTDAAATTVLLIQANAASDGDGCKEITRDFLAAGTKHLAVLVYRDVTPV
;
A
#
# COMPACT_ATOMS: atom_id res chain seq x y z
N MET A 1 -7.41 13.31 11.03
CA MET A 1 -7.59 12.10 11.87
C MET A 1 -6.48 11.08 11.64
N MET A 2 -6.23 10.57 10.43
CA MET A 2 -5.23 9.50 10.18
C MET A 2 -3.76 9.81 10.52
N LYS A 3 -3.32 11.07 10.48
CA LYS A 3 -1.91 11.41 10.75
C LYS A 3 -1.48 11.02 12.17
N LYS A 4 -2.38 11.11 13.16
CA LYS A 4 -2.10 10.74 14.55
C LYS A 4 -1.95 9.23 14.70
N ASP A 5 -2.78 8.47 13.98
CA ASP A 5 -2.82 7.01 14.05
C ASP A 5 -1.62 6.36 13.33
N LEU A 6 -1.11 7.00 12.28
CA LEU A 6 0.03 6.52 11.50
C LEU A 6 1.39 7.04 11.99
N ASN A 7 1.42 8.09 12.82
CA ASN A 7 2.67 8.66 13.35
C ASN A 7 3.50 7.67 14.20
N PRO A 8 2.91 6.79 15.02
CA PRO A 8 3.68 5.76 15.71
C PRO A 8 4.47 4.86 14.74
N ILE A 9 3.90 4.54 13.57
CA ILE A 9 4.55 3.69 12.57
C ILE A 9 5.80 4.37 12.01
N THR A 10 5.73 5.68 11.71
CA THR A 10 6.88 6.41 11.15
C THR A 10 8.07 6.49 12.10
N ILE A 11 7.83 6.41 13.41
CA ILE A 11 8.86 6.42 14.44
C ILE A 11 9.39 5.00 14.70
N VAL A 12 8.49 4.02 14.85
CA VAL A 12 8.86 2.68 15.33
C VAL A 12 9.51 1.82 14.24
N VAL A 13 9.04 1.88 13.00
CA VAL A 13 9.56 1.04 11.90
C VAL A 13 11.06 1.24 11.65
N PRO A 14 11.60 2.47 11.57
CA PRO A 14 13.05 2.69 11.47
C PRO A 14 13.85 2.02 12.61
N HIS A 15 13.32 2.05 13.84
CA HIS A 15 13.97 1.41 14.99
C HIS A 15 13.98 -0.12 14.86
N ILE A 16 12.84 -0.73 14.48
CA ILE A 16 12.74 -2.18 14.24
C ILE A 16 13.73 -2.61 13.16
N LEU A 17 13.76 -1.89 12.03
CA LEU A 17 14.66 -2.19 10.94
C LEU A 17 16.12 -2.07 11.37
N ASN A 18 16.49 -1.01 12.09
CA ASN A 18 17.85 -0.85 12.60
C ASN A 18 18.25 -1.97 13.57
N THR A 19 17.33 -2.48 14.40
CA THR A 19 17.61 -3.63 15.27
C THR A 19 17.76 -4.94 14.50
N ALA A 20 16.97 -5.15 13.44
CA ALA A 20 16.98 -6.39 12.66
C ALA A 20 18.15 -6.47 11.67
N THR A 21 18.58 -5.34 11.12
CA THR A 21 19.60 -5.26 10.04
C THR A 21 21.01 -4.92 10.53
N GLY A 22 21.16 -4.59 11.82
CA GLY A 22 22.42 -4.19 12.43
C GLY A 22 22.72 -2.70 12.22
N ASN A 23 22.91 -1.96 13.32
CA ASN A 23 23.18 -0.52 13.42
C ASN A 23 23.52 0.24 12.11
N LEU A 24 22.50 0.63 11.34
CA LEU A 24 22.61 1.32 10.06
C LEU A 24 22.78 2.84 10.27
N GLY A 25 23.74 3.28 11.07
CA GLY A 25 24.08 4.71 11.23
C GLY A 25 22.97 5.62 11.79
N ALA A 26 23.31 6.88 12.06
CA ALA A 26 22.39 7.82 12.72
C ALA A 26 21.19 8.23 11.83
N ASN A 27 21.37 8.25 10.51
CA ASN A 27 20.32 8.68 9.57
C ASN A 27 19.20 7.66 9.39
N GLN A 28 19.46 6.37 9.56
CA GLN A 28 18.42 5.34 9.37
C GLN A 28 17.53 5.11 10.59
N ARG A 29 17.81 5.79 11.70
CA ARG A 29 16.94 5.82 12.89
C ARG A 29 15.98 7.00 12.89
N LYS A 30 16.07 7.89 11.89
CA LYS A 30 15.20 9.05 11.81
C LYS A 30 13.77 8.62 11.47
N PRO A 31 12.75 9.27 12.05
CA PRO A 31 11.38 9.00 11.70
C PRO A 31 11.13 9.18 10.20
N TYR A 32 10.33 8.30 9.62
CA TYR A 32 9.92 8.43 8.22
C TYR A 32 9.03 9.64 7.98
N GLN A 33 9.17 10.22 6.80
CA GLN A 33 8.28 11.27 6.35
C GLN A 33 6.96 10.67 5.86
N MET A 34 5.85 11.19 6.36
CA MET A 34 4.53 10.84 5.86
C MET A 34 4.09 11.84 4.80
N ILE A 35 3.92 11.37 3.58
CA ILE A 35 3.52 12.17 2.43
C ILE A 35 2.17 11.66 1.94
N ARG A 36 1.22 12.58 1.73
CA ARG A 36 -0.05 12.24 1.07
C ARG A 36 0.18 12.28 -0.44
N VAL A 37 -0.03 11.15 -1.10
CA VAL A 37 -0.12 11.10 -2.56
C VAL A 37 -1.37 11.87 -2.99
N LYS A 38 -1.19 12.85 -3.87
CA LYS A 38 -2.29 13.68 -4.39
C LYS A 38 -2.99 12.98 -5.54
N ASP A 39 -4.24 13.36 -5.76
CA ASP A 39 -5.03 12.98 -6.93
C ASP A 39 -5.31 11.47 -7.08
N VAL A 40 -5.15 10.70 -6.00
CA VAL A 40 -5.56 9.29 -5.95
C VAL A 40 -7.09 9.22 -5.85
N PRO A 41 -7.78 8.56 -6.80
CA PRO A 41 -9.23 8.39 -6.77
C PRO A 41 -9.70 7.77 -5.45
N GLN A 42 -10.81 8.29 -4.91
CA GLN A 42 -11.37 7.80 -3.65
C GLN A 42 -12.47 6.78 -3.91
N ASN A 43 -12.35 5.60 -3.28
CA ASN A 43 -13.43 4.63 -3.26
C ASN A 43 -14.40 4.94 -2.09
N HIS A 44 -15.67 5.11 -2.41
CA HIS A 44 -16.74 5.34 -1.42
C HIS A 44 -17.61 4.09 -1.18
N ASN A 45 -17.38 3.01 -1.93
CA ASN A 45 -18.03 1.72 -1.72
C ASN A 45 -17.18 0.87 -0.78
N SER A 46 -17.69 0.62 0.43
CA SER A 46 -17.01 -0.23 1.42
C SER A 46 -16.86 -1.68 0.96
N THR A 47 -17.75 -2.17 0.09
CA THR A 47 -17.70 -3.54 -0.43
C THR A 47 -16.43 -3.81 -1.22
N ASP A 48 -15.96 -2.80 -1.97
CA ASP A 48 -14.78 -2.92 -2.83
C ASP A 48 -13.50 -2.46 -2.11
N ALA A 49 -13.57 -2.14 -0.80
CA ALA A 49 -12.45 -1.57 -0.07
C ALA A 49 -11.22 -2.49 -0.07
N ALA A 50 -11.42 -3.80 0.16
CA ALA A 50 -10.33 -4.77 0.16
C ALA A 50 -9.66 -4.89 -1.21
N ALA A 51 -10.45 -5.02 -2.29
CA ALA A 51 -9.94 -5.06 -3.65
C ALA A 51 -9.18 -3.77 -4.01
N THR A 52 -9.72 -2.61 -3.63
CA THR A 52 -9.08 -1.30 -3.82
C THR A 52 -7.73 -1.25 -3.09
N THR A 53 -7.66 -1.70 -1.84
CA THR A 53 -6.41 -1.74 -1.07
C THR A 53 -5.36 -2.60 -1.75
N VAL A 54 -5.71 -3.81 -2.21
CA VAL A 54 -4.76 -4.71 -2.89
C VAL A 54 -4.26 -4.09 -4.19
N LEU A 55 -5.14 -3.51 -4.99
CA LEU A 55 -4.76 -2.84 -6.24
C LEU A 55 -3.86 -1.62 -5.99
N LEU A 56 -4.12 -0.82 -4.95
CA LEU A 56 -3.25 0.29 -4.58
C LEU A 56 -1.85 -0.19 -4.14
N ILE A 57 -1.76 -1.30 -3.40
CA ILE A 57 -0.47 -1.89 -3.00
C ILE A 57 0.31 -2.35 -4.24
N GLN A 58 -0.35 -3.07 -5.15
CA GLN A 58 0.28 -3.55 -6.40
C GLN A 58 0.71 -2.40 -7.29
N ALA A 59 -0.13 -1.38 -7.45
CA ALA A 59 0.17 -0.21 -8.26
C ALA A 59 1.31 0.63 -7.67
N ASN A 60 1.35 0.79 -6.34
CA ASN A 60 2.47 1.44 -5.67
C ASN A 60 3.78 0.66 -5.83
N ALA A 61 3.73 -0.67 -5.77
CA ALA A 61 4.92 -1.50 -5.99
C ALA A 61 5.45 -1.43 -7.43
N ALA A 62 4.57 -1.21 -8.41
CA ALA A 62 4.93 -1.16 -9.83
C ALA A 62 5.40 0.23 -10.29
N SER A 63 4.69 1.29 -9.87
CA SER A 63 4.87 2.65 -10.40
C SER A 63 4.67 3.74 -9.32
N ASP A 64 4.91 3.41 -8.05
CA ASP A 64 4.77 4.31 -6.91
C ASP A 64 3.40 5.03 -6.87
N GLY A 65 3.39 6.28 -6.41
CA GLY A 65 2.17 7.08 -6.29
C GLY A 65 1.50 7.38 -7.63
N ASP A 66 2.21 7.30 -8.77
CA ASP A 66 1.61 7.51 -10.09
C ASP A 66 0.75 6.32 -10.49
N GLY A 67 1.21 5.09 -10.22
CA GLY A 67 0.38 3.90 -10.41
C GLY A 67 -0.93 3.95 -9.63
N CYS A 68 -0.90 4.52 -8.42
CA CYS A 68 -2.10 4.65 -7.58
C CYS A 68 -3.18 5.55 -8.19
N LYS A 69 -2.81 6.51 -9.04
CA LYS A 69 -3.77 7.43 -9.69
C LYS A 69 -4.61 6.75 -10.76
N GLU A 70 -4.10 5.67 -11.34
CA GLU A 70 -4.79 4.88 -12.36
C GLU A 70 -5.87 3.95 -11.76
N ILE A 71 -5.89 3.77 -10.44
CA ILE A 71 -6.88 2.94 -9.73
C ILE A 71 -8.21 3.70 -9.60
N THR A 72 -8.87 3.89 -10.73
CA THR A 72 -10.19 4.50 -10.85
C THR A 72 -11.29 3.47 -10.60
N ARG A 73 -12.54 3.93 -10.39
CA ARG A 73 -13.69 3.03 -10.24
C ARG A 73 -13.90 2.14 -11.47
N ASP A 74 -13.66 2.67 -12.66
CA ASP A 74 -13.81 1.92 -13.90
C ASP A 74 -12.75 0.82 -14.01
N PHE A 75 -11.54 1.08 -13.50
CA PHE A 75 -10.48 0.08 -13.41
C PHE A 75 -10.78 -1.02 -12.38
N LEU A 76 -11.43 -0.69 -11.25
CA LEU A 76 -11.71 -1.66 -10.16
C LEU A 76 -12.43 -2.91 -10.65
N ALA A 77 -13.39 -2.78 -11.58
CA ALA A 77 -14.14 -3.93 -12.10
C ALA A 77 -13.24 -4.93 -12.84
N ALA A 78 -12.31 -4.44 -13.66
CA ALA A 78 -11.35 -5.28 -14.38
C ALA A 78 -10.26 -5.81 -13.44
N GLY A 79 -9.72 -4.95 -12.58
CA GLY A 79 -8.70 -5.31 -11.59
C GLY A 79 -9.17 -6.40 -10.64
N THR A 80 -10.42 -6.33 -10.16
CA THR A 80 -10.97 -7.34 -9.24
C THR A 80 -11.11 -8.71 -9.90
N LYS A 81 -11.49 -8.77 -11.18
CA LYS A 81 -11.52 -10.04 -11.94
C LYS A 81 -10.12 -10.62 -12.08
N HIS A 82 -9.13 -9.79 -12.37
CA HIS A 82 -7.74 -10.22 -12.43
C HIS A 82 -7.25 -10.78 -11.09
N LEU A 83 -7.53 -10.07 -9.98
CA LEU A 83 -7.22 -10.54 -8.63
C LEU A 83 -7.89 -11.88 -8.32
N ALA A 84 -9.15 -12.08 -8.69
CA ALA A 84 -9.84 -13.35 -8.49
C ALA A 84 -9.15 -14.51 -9.22
N VAL A 85 -8.64 -14.29 -10.44
CA VAL A 85 -7.88 -15.30 -11.19
C VAL A 85 -6.56 -15.63 -10.49
N LEU A 86 -5.85 -14.63 -9.97
CA LEU A 86 -4.59 -14.84 -9.23
C LEU A 86 -4.85 -15.66 -7.96
N VAL A 87 -5.84 -15.27 -7.16
CA VAL A 87 -6.22 -16.00 -5.94
C VAL A 87 -6.62 -17.43 -6.26
N TYR A 88 -7.44 -17.64 -7.30
CA TYR A 88 -7.86 -18.98 -7.69
C TYR A 88 -6.65 -19.85 -8.05
N ARG A 89 -5.71 -19.35 -8.85
CA ARG A 89 -4.48 -20.07 -9.19
C ARG A 89 -3.65 -20.45 -7.97
N ASP A 90 -3.54 -19.55 -6.98
CA ASP A 90 -2.75 -19.81 -5.78
C ASP A 90 -3.39 -20.86 -4.86
N VAL A 91 -4.73 -20.88 -4.76
CA VAL A 91 -5.45 -21.85 -3.89
C VAL A 91 -5.77 -23.17 -4.58
N THR A 92 -5.75 -23.22 -5.91
CA THR A 92 -5.84 -24.46 -6.69
C THR A 92 -4.58 -24.65 -7.55
N PRO A 93 -3.45 -25.04 -6.94
CA PRO A 93 -2.28 -25.42 -7.71
C PRO A 93 -2.62 -26.68 -8.53
N VAL A 94 -2.53 -26.56 -9.85
CA VAL A 94 -2.64 -27.69 -10.79
C VAL A 94 -1.40 -28.56 -10.71
#